data_AF-A0A8A1L921-F1
#
_entry.id   AF-A0A8A1L921-F1
#
_cell.length_a   1.000
_cell.length_b   1.000
_cell.length_c   1.000
_cell.angle_alpha   90.00
_cell.angle_beta   90.00
_cell.angle_gamma   90.00
#
_symmetry.space_group_name_H-M   'P 1'
#
loop_
_entity.id
_entity.type
_entity.pdbx_description
1 polymer ?
#
loop_
_entity_poly.entity_id
_entity_poly.type
_entity_poly.pdbx_seq_one_letter_code
_entity_poly.pdbx_strand_id
1 'polypeptide(L)' 'MGRYEGGPGAFLAGEKDGLLPKTMRGMVGMMRKGSAVEFLVVEGAGHLPMVERPERFAELVSGFLTGRRSV' A
#
# COMPACT_ATOMS: atom_id res chain seq x y z
N MET A 1 22.88 20.37 -6.43
CA MET A 1 22.44 19.03 -5.96
C MET A 1 20.93 19.11 -5.72
N GLY A 2 20.11 18.54 -6.61
CA GLY A 2 18.64 18.65 -6.51
C GLY A 2 18.13 17.89 -5.29
N ARG A 3 17.26 18.52 -4.48
CA ARG A 3 16.54 17.81 -3.43
C ARG A 3 15.56 16.84 -4.11
N TYR A 4 15.66 15.55 -3.79
CA TYR A 4 14.62 14.58 -4.14
C TYR A 4 13.34 14.99 -3.40
N GLU A 5 12.30 15.35 -4.15
CA GLU A 5 11.03 15.83 -3.57
C GLU A 5 10.09 14.69 -3.15
N GLY A 6 10.50 13.44 -3.36
CA GLY A 6 9.65 12.28 -3.13
C GLY A 6 8.85 11.88 -4.37
N GLY A 7 8.44 10.61 -4.40
CA GLY A 7 7.45 10.09 -5.35
C GLY A 7 6.23 9.52 -4.61
N PRO A 8 5.20 9.06 -5.33
CA PRO A 8 4.11 8.31 -4.73
C PRO A 8 4.62 7.11 -3.93
N GLY A 9 3.96 6.82 -2.82
CA GLY A 9 4.26 5.68 -1.95
C GLY A 9 3.00 4.89 -1.62
N ALA A 10 3.14 3.62 -1.31
CA ALA A 10 2.03 2.81 -0.82
C ALA A 10 2.49 1.91 0.32
N PHE A 11 1.66 1.83 1.37
CA PHE A 11 1.70 0.71 2.30
C PHE A 11 0.78 -0.38 1.77
N LEU A 12 1.20 -1.64 1.85
CA LEU A 12 0.40 -2.78 1.40
C LEU A 12 0.46 -3.87 2.48
N ALA A 13 -0.70 -4.35 2.90
CA ALA A 13 -0.83 -5.43 3.88
C ALA A 13 -1.94 -6.41 3.50
N GLY A 14 -1.83 -7.67 3.98
CA GLY A 14 -2.95 -8.59 3.95
C GLY A 14 -4.01 -8.21 4.98
N GLU A 15 -5.29 -8.31 4.63
CA GLU A 15 -6.42 -7.95 5.48
C GLU A 15 -6.38 -8.60 6.88
N LYS A 16 -5.89 -9.84 6.97
CA LYS A 16 -5.89 -10.67 8.17
C LYS A 16 -4.54 -10.69 8.89
N ASP A 17 -3.61 -9.80 8.55
CA ASP A 17 -2.30 -9.70 9.21
C ASP A 17 -2.35 -9.00 10.58
N GLY A 18 -3.20 -9.53 11.47
CA GLY A 18 -3.37 -9.07 12.84
C GLY A 18 -3.52 -7.54 12.97
N LEU A 19 -2.58 -6.92 13.69
CA LEU A 19 -2.57 -5.47 13.94
C LEU A 19 -1.96 -4.65 12.80
N LEU A 20 -1.23 -5.27 11.88
CA LEU A 20 -0.42 -4.56 10.89
C LEU A 20 -1.26 -3.65 9.97
N PRO A 21 -2.42 -4.09 9.42
CA PRO A 21 -3.25 -3.24 8.56
C PRO A 21 -3.74 -1.97 9.26
N LYS A 22 -4.12 -2.08 10.54
CA LYS A 22 -4.56 -0.94 11.33
C LYS A 22 -3.42 0.04 11.57
N THR A 23 -2.24 -0.46 11.93
CA THR A 23 -1.04 0.36 12.16
C THR A 23 -0.62 1.10 10.88
N MET A 24 -0.52 0.40 9.75
CA MET A 24 -0.14 1.00 8.47
C MET A 24 -1.13 2.06 7.99
N ARG A 25 -2.44 1.84 8.16
CA ARG A 25 -3.46 2.85 7.87
C ARG A 25 -3.27 4.11 8.73
N GLY A 26 -2.92 3.95 10.01
CA GLY A 26 -2.56 5.06 10.90
C GLY A 26 -1.31 5.81 10.42
N MET A 27 -0.30 5.10 9.94
CA MET A 27 0.92 5.69 9.39
C MET A 27 0.65 6.57 8.17
N VAL A 28 -0.25 6.16 7.26
CA VAL A 28 -0.69 7.00 6.15
C VAL A 28 -1.30 8.32 6.64
N GLY A 29 -2.14 8.27 7.67
CA GLY A 29 -2.73 9.48 8.27
C GLY A 29 -1.73 10.42 8.94
N MET A 30 -0.55 9.92 9.33
CA MET A 30 0.54 10.73 9.89
C MET A 30 1.46 11.33 8.83
N MET A 31 1.35 10.92 7.56
CA MET A 31 2.16 11.48 6.50
C MET A 31 1.80 12.95 6.24
N ARG A 32 2.78 13.73 5.77
CA ARG A 32 2.59 15.17 5.51
C ARG A 32 1.43 15.39 4.53
N LYS A 33 0.59 16.40 4.80
CA LYS A 33 -0.43 16.85 3.84
C LYS A 33 0.24 17.15 2.50
N GLY A 34 -0.23 16.49 1.44
CA GLY A 34 0.33 16.58 0.08
C GLY A 34 1.28 15.44 -0.30
N SER A 35 1.69 14.57 0.63
CA SER A 35 2.40 13.33 0.29
C SER A 35 1.42 12.36 -0.37
N ALA A 36 1.74 11.91 -1.58
CA ALA A 36 0.95 10.91 -2.32
C ALA A 36 1.20 9.50 -1.75
N VAL A 37 0.78 9.27 -0.50
CA VAL A 37 0.89 7.96 0.15
C VAL A 37 -0.50 7.34 0.31
N GLU A 38 -0.65 6.11 -0.16
CA GLU A 38 -1.91 5.35 -0.03
C GLU A 38 -1.73 4.06 0.78
N PHE A 39 -2.86 3.46 1.17
CA PHE A 39 -2.89 2.18 1.86
C PHE A 39 -3.69 1.18 1.04
N LEU A 40 -3.01 0.14 0.57
CA LEU A 40 -3.55 -0.96 -0.21
C LEU A 40 -3.75 -2.18 0.69
N VAL A 41 -4.86 -2.90 0.49
CA VAL A 41 -5.19 -4.10 1.26
C VAL A 41 -5.39 -5.25 0.30
N VAL A 42 -4.74 -6.38 0.57
CA VAL A 42 -4.99 -7.64 -0.14
C VAL A 42 -6.05 -8.41 0.62
N GLU A 43 -7.27 -8.43 0.08
CA GLU A 43 -8.44 -9.03 0.71
C GLU A 43 -8.26 -10.55 0.88
N GLY A 44 -8.60 -11.05 2.06
CA GLY A 44 -8.48 -12.46 2.41
C GLY A 44 -7.07 -12.97 2.73
N ALA A 45 -6.01 -12.18 2.52
CA ALA A 45 -4.62 -12.56 2.83
C ALA A 45 -4.21 -12.24 4.28
N GLY A 46 -3.24 -12.99 4.80
CA GLY A 46 -2.57 -12.78 6.08
C GLY A 46 -1.20 -12.13 5.90
N HIS A 47 -0.17 -12.69 6.54
CA HIS A 47 1.15 -12.08 6.68
C HIS A 47 1.97 -12.07 5.38
N LEU A 48 1.69 -12.98 4.45
CA LEU A 48 2.43 -13.11 3.19
C LEU A 48 1.46 -12.96 2.01
N PRO A 49 0.91 -11.74 1.78
CA PRO A 49 -0.13 -11.53 0.79
C PRO A 49 0.29 -11.84 -0.64
N MET A 50 1.58 -11.68 -0.97
CA MET A 50 2.16 -12.07 -2.26
C MET A 50 2.23 -13.58 -2.49
N VAL A 51 2.12 -14.39 -1.42
CA VAL A 51 2.09 -15.87 -1.50
C VAL A 51 0.66 -16.38 -1.40
N GLU A 52 -0.13 -15.80 -0.49
CA GLU A 52 -1.49 -16.27 -0.18
C GLU A 52 -2.51 -15.86 -1.25
N ARG A 53 -2.33 -14.67 -1.86
CA ARG A 53 -3.23 -14.09 -2.88
C ARG A 53 -2.40 -13.39 -3.98
N PRO A 54 -1.55 -14.13 -4.71
CA PRO A 54 -0.55 -13.56 -5.62
C PRO A 54 -1.16 -12.69 -6.73
N GLU A 55 -2.31 -13.10 -7.29
CA GLU A 55 -2.98 -12.36 -8.37
C GLU A 55 -3.48 -11.00 -7.88
N ARG A 56 -4.11 -10.98 -6.70
CA ARG A 56 -4.63 -9.73 -6.12
C ARG A 56 -3.50 -8.81 -5.68
N PHE A 57 -2.43 -9.36 -5.11
CA PHE A 57 -1.22 -8.61 -4.80
C PHE A 57 -0.64 -7.96 -6.06
N ALA A 58 -0.47 -8.75 -7.14
CA ALA A 58 0.10 -8.27 -8.39
C ALA A 58 -0.76 -7.19 -9.06
N GLU A 59 -2.10 -7.32 -9.01
CA GLU A 59 -3.04 -6.33 -9.50
C GLU A 59 -2.85 -4.97 -8.80
N LEU A 60 -2.83 -4.97 -7.47
CA LEU A 60 -2.69 -3.76 -6.65
C LEU A 60 -1.33 -3.08 -6.85
N VAL A 61 -0.24 -3.85 -6.85
CA VAL A 61 1.11 -3.33 -7.11
C VAL A 61 1.22 -2.75 -8.52
N SER A 62 0.66 -3.44 -9.51
CA SER A 62 0.68 -2.97 -10.90
C SER A 62 -0.16 -1.70 -11.09
N GLY A 63 -1.32 -1.61 -10.44
CA GLY A 63 -2.16 -0.41 -10.43
C GLY A 63 -1.42 0.80 -9.88
N PHE A 64 -0.78 0.63 -8.71
CA PHE A 64 0.04 1.66 -8.08
C PHE A 64 1.19 2.13 -8.98
N LEU A 65 2.01 1.20 -9.49
CA LEU A 65 3.19 1.53 -10.29
C LEU A 65 2.86 2.17 -11.64
N THR A 66 1.69 1.86 -12.22
CA THR A 66 1.24 2.45 -13.49
C THR A 66 0.40 3.71 -13.33
N GLY A 67 0.13 4.15 -12.10
CA GLY A 67 -0.70 5.31 -11.82
C GLY A 67 -2.20 5.09 -12.09
N ARG A 68 -2.63 3.84 -12.35
CA ARG A 68 -4.05 3.45 -12.37
C ARG A 68 -4.53 3.38 -10.93
N ARG A 69 -5.03 4.50 -10.41
CA ARG A 69 -5.63 4.56 -9.08
C ARG A 69 -6.83 3.61 -9.05
N SER A 70 -6.75 2.60 -8.19
CA SER A 70 -7.91 1.80 -7.79
C SER A 70 -8.91 2.76 -7.13
N VAL A 71 -10.03 2.99 -7.83
CA VAL A 71 -11.18 3.76 -7.31
C VAL A 71 -11.95 2.94 -6.28
#